data_AF-A0A172TY92-F1
#
_entry.id   AF-A0A172TY92-F1
#
_cell.length_a   1.000
_cell.length_b   1.000
_cell.length_c   1.000
_cell.angle_alpha   90.00
_cell.angle_beta   90.00
_cell.angle_gamma   90.00
#
_symmetry.space_group_name_H-M   'P 1'
#
loop_
_entity.id
_entity.type
_entity.pdbx_description
1 polymer ?
#
loop_
_entity_poly.entity_id
_entity_poly.type
_entity_poly.pdbx_seq_one_letter_code
_entity_poly.pdbx_strand_id
1 'polypeptide(L)'
;MAAKSMAINNASKTWIGEWERQLWQNNATLEVTGIKGDSITFSLQALSGSHTGEVEGVAMVKDHVAIYSIKEAGETCMLTFKLLGDSVISITQEKGNCFAGAGVTFLGDYKNVRLLKQTEKSVTMVDLGIFKDEREDSVFKALVGNDYSLFVNSTQLASEDEDLDGLHAKVQSAAVRGLFTIMENIIMTDSLNNIWAAVIDDGKVNYYTNNQDYKNQLPKTIDNWRENFKDYKVIYK
;
A
#
# COMPACT_ATOMS: atom_id res chain seq x y z
N MET A 1 55.33 0.20 -10.88
CA MET A 1 53.96 0.27 -10.32
C MET A 1 53.01 0.59 -11.45
N ALA A 2 52.32 -0.41 -11.99
CA ALA A 2 51.28 -0.20 -13.00
C ALA A 2 49.96 0.11 -12.28
N ALA A 3 49.37 1.26 -12.58
CA ALA A 3 48.01 1.56 -12.16
C ALA A 3 47.07 0.50 -12.75
N LYS A 4 46.41 -0.28 -11.88
CA LYS A 4 45.26 -1.10 -12.31
C LYS A 4 44.22 -0.12 -12.84
N SER A 5 43.95 -0.15 -14.14
CA SER A 5 42.76 0.50 -14.68
C SER A 5 41.56 -0.14 -13.97
N MET A 6 40.81 0.64 -13.21
CA MET A 6 39.45 0.27 -12.84
C MET A 6 38.71 0.01 -14.15
N ALA A 7 38.30 -1.24 -14.37
CA ALA A 7 37.38 -1.54 -15.45
C ALA A 7 36.13 -0.69 -15.19
N ILE A 8 35.78 0.17 -16.16
CA ILE A 8 34.45 0.78 -16.19
C ILE A 8 33.51 -0.41 -16.36
N ASN A 9 32.80 -0.79 -15.31
CA ASN A 9 31.81 -1.85 -15.40
C ASN A 9 30.59 -1.26 -16.09
N ASN A 10 30.47 -1.56 -17.38
CA ASN A 10 29.28 -1.27 -18.18
C ASN A 10 28.06 -2.00 -17.59
N ALA A 11 26.86 -1.63 -18.05
CA ALA A 11 25.63 -2.30 -17.66
C ALA A 11 25.75 -3.83 -17.83
N SER A 12 25.59 -4.56 -16.73
CA SER A 12 25.72 -6.02 -16.67
C SER A 12 24.38 -6.73 -16.78
N LYS A 13 24.37 -7.99 -17.25
CA LYS A 13 23.15 -8.80 -17.37
C LYS A 13 22.37 -9.00 -16.06
N THR A 14 22.98 -8.70 -14.91
CA THR A 14 22.33 -8.73 -13.59
C THR A 14 21.20 -7.73 -13.43
N TRP A 15 21.15 -6.67 -14.26
CA TRP A 15 20.03 -5.74 -14.27
C TRP A 15 18.77 -6.34 -14.91
N ILE A 16 18.91 -7.26 -15.87
CA ILE A 16 17.80 -7.79 -16.67
C ILE A 16 16.91 -8.70 -15.84
N GLY A 17 15.61 -8.42 -15.86
CA GLY A 17 14.59 -9.23 -15.21
C GLY A 17 13.44 -8.40 -14.66
N GLU A 18 12.56 -9.10 -13.95
CA GLU A 18 11.44 -8.53 -13.23
C GLU A 18 11.81 -8.36 -11.75
N TRP A 19 11.41 -7.22 -11.21
CA TRP A 19 11.66 -6.83 -9.83
C TRP A 19 10.39 -6.28 -9.22
N GLU A 20 10.11 -6.66 -7.97
CA GLU A 20 8.86 -6.31 -7.30
C GLU A 20 9.09 -5.61 -5.97
N ARG A 21 8.34 -4.54 -5.74
CA ARG A 21 8.14 -3.94 -4.42
C ARG A 21 6.78 -4.40 -3.90
N GLN A 22 6.80 -5.27 -2.89
CA GLN A 22 5.60 -5.81 -2.25
C GLN A 22 5.30 -5.01 -0.97
N LEU A 23 4.37 -4.06 -1.07
CA LEU A 23 3.92 -3.23 0.05
C LEU A 23 2.39 -3.19 0.04
N TRP A 24 1.78 -3.32 1.23
CA TRP A 24 0.33 -3.35 1.36
C TRP A 24 -0.33 -2.15 0.65
N GLN A 25 -1.21 -2.44 -0.32
CA GLN A 25 -1.92 -1.45 -1.13
C GLN A 25 -1.01 -0.43 -1.86
N ASN A 26 0.30 -0.72 -2.01
CA ASN A 26 1.31 0.17 -2.59
C ASN A 26 2.37 -0.59 -3.43
N ASN A 27 1.94 -1.62 -4.15
CA ASN A 27 2.82 -2.46 -4.95
C ASN A 27 3.45 -1.72 -6.13
N ALA A 28 4.59 -2.22 -6.61
CA ALA A 28 5.21 -1.74 -7.84
C ALA A 28 6.05 -2.84 -8.51
N THR A 29 6.16 -2.77 -9.83
CA THR A 29 6.91 -3.70 -10.67
C THR A 29 7.88 -2.92 -11.56
N LEU A 30 9.13 -3.34 -11.59
CA LEU A 30 10.16 -2.88 -12.50
C LEU A 30 10.52 -4.04 -13.42
N GLU A 31 10.44 -3.83 -14.72
CA GLU A 31 10.99 -4.74 -15.73
C GLU A 31 12.18 -4.06 -16.40
N VAL A 32 13.33 -4.75 -16.43
CA VAL A 32 14.49 -4.35 -17.22
C VAL A 32 14.65 -5.32 -18.38
N THR A 33 14.34 -4.87 -19.59
CA THR A 33 14.19 -5.73 -20.77
C THR A 33 15.45 -5.82 -21.61
N GLY A 34 16.34 -4.84 -21.54
CA GLY A 34 17.48 -4.76 -22.44
C GLY A 34 18.65 -3.93 -21.92
N ILE A 35 19.84 -4.25 -22.44
CA ILE A 35 21.09 -3.51 -22.21
C ILE A 35 21.68 -3.11 -23.55
N LYS A 36 22.07 -1.84 -23.68
CA LYS A 36 22.80 -1.33 -24.86
C LYS A 36 23.95 -0.42 -24.42
N GLY A 37 25.17 -0.95 -24.47
CA GLY A 37 26.35 -0.25 -23.95
C GLY A 37 26.20 0.04 -22.46
N ASP A 38 26.20 1.33 -22.10
CA ASP A 38 26.09 1.82 -20.72
C ASP A 38 24.65 2.24 -20.40
N SER A 39 23.66 1.53 -20.93
CA SER A 39 22.24 1.85 -20.70
C SER A 39 21.39 0.62 -20.50
N ILE A 40 20.35 0.77 -19.68
CA ILE A 40 19.27 -0.21 -19.50
C ILE A 40 17.98 0.36 -20.07
N THR A 41 17.18 -0.50 -20.71
CA THR A 41 15.78 -0.20 -21.06
C THR A 41 14.88 -0.77 -19.99
N PHE A 42 13.93 0.01 -19.49
CA PHE A 42 13.05 -0.37 -18.41
C PHE A 42 11.59 0.07 -18.62
N SER A 43 10.68 -0.66 -17.97
CA SER A 43 9.29 -0.26 -17.72
C SER A 43 9.03 -0.37 -16.22
N LEU A 44 8.38 0.63 -15.65
CA LEU A 44 8.15 0.73 -14.21
C LEU A 44 6.71 1.15 -13.96
N GLN A 45 5.99 0.32 -13.23
CA GLN A 45 4.59 0.54 -12.87
C GLN A 45 4.44 0.50 -11.35
N ALA A 46 3.60 1.37 -10.82
CA ALA A 46 3.30 1.43 -9.39
C ALA A 46 1.82 1.71 -9.16
N LEU A 47 1.30 1.21 -8.03
CA LEU A 47 -0.05 1.49 -7.57
C LEU A 47 -0.05 2.01 -6.14
N SER A 48 -1.13 2.70 -5.78
CA SER A 48 -1.46 3.08 -4.41
C SER A 48 -2.98 3.16 -4.25
N GLY A 49 -3.59 2.13 -3.66
CA GLY A 49 -5.04 1.95 -3.74
C GLY A 49 -5.50 1.79 -5.19
N SER A 50 -6.44 2.63 -5.65
CA SER A 50 -6.88 2.64 -7.06
C SER A 50 -6.06 3.56 -7.96
N HIS A 51 -5.11 4.33 -7.42
CA HIS A 51 -4.27 5.21 -8.22
C HIS A 51 -3.07 4.44 -8.78
N THR A 52 -2.65 4.78 -10.00
CA THR A 52 -1.53 4.14 -10.70
C THR A 52 -0.52 5.17 -11.21
N GLY A 53 0.65 4.68 -11.60
CA GLY A 53 1.70 5.44 -12.26
C GLY A 53 2.54 4.51 -13.11
N GLU A 54 2.97 5.02 -14.27
CA GLU A 54 3.79 4.27 -15.21
C GLU A 54 4.87 5.17 -15.79
N VAL A 55 6.07 4.62 -15.95
CA VAL A 55 7.18 5.28 -16.60
C VAL A 55 8.06 4.25 -17.29
N GLU A 56 8.32 4.50 -18.57
CA GLU A 56 9.19 3.67 -19.40
C GLU A 56 10.34 4.52 -19.95
N GLY A 57 11.48 3.90 -20.18
CA GLY A 57 12.57 4.62 -20.82
C GLY A 57 13.91 3.92 -20.78
N VAL A 58 14.94 4.74 -20.96
CA VAL A 58 16.34 4.32 -20.98
C VAL A 58 17.08 5.04 -19.88
N ALA A 59 17.67 4.29 -18.95
CA ALA A 59 18.50 4.82 -17.88
C ALA A 59 19.98 4.59 -18.19
N MET A 60 20.80 5.63 -17.97
CA MET A 60 22.24 5.55 -18.18
C MET A 60 22.91 4.94 -16.95
N VAL A 61 23.70 3.89 -17.14
CA VAL A 61 24.38 3.13 -16.10
C VAL A 61 25.82 3.61 -15.93
N LYS A 62 26.21 3.80 -14.68
CA LYS A 62 27.60 3.92 -14.25
C LYS A 62 27.79 3.04 -13.02
N ASP A 63 28.65 2.03 -13.15
CA ASP A 63 28.86 1.00 -12.13
C ASP A 63 27.53 0.29 -11.75
N HIS A 64 27.06 0.46 -10.51
CA HIS A 64 25.84 -0.16 -9.99
C HIS A 64 24.67 0.84 -9.90
N VAL A 65 24.77 1.99 -10.57
CA VAL A 65 23.75 3.04 -10.54
C VAL A 65 23.28 3.34 -11.95
N ALA A 66 21.96 3.30 -12.18
CA ALA A 66 21.32 3.77 -13.40
C ALA A 66 20.56 5.06 -13.10
N ILE A 67 20.62 6.04 -13.99
CA ILE A 67 19.89 7.31 -13.85
C ILE A 67 19.00 7.50 -15.06
N TYR A 68 17.71 7.66 -14.81
CA TYR A 68 16.72 8.13 -15.77
C TYR A 68 16.41 9.59 -15.47
N SER A 69 16.41 10.42 -16.50
CA SER A 69 16.07 11.83 -16.37
C SER A 69 15.43 12.33 -17.65
N ILE A 70 14.21 12.85 -17.52
CA ILE A 70 13.50 13.50 -18.63
C ILE A 70 12.92 14.83 -18.17
N LYS A 71 12.75 15.72 -19.14
CA LYS A 71 12.06 16.98 -18.92
C LYS A 71 10.84 17.02 -19.82
N GLU A 72 9.66 17.10 -19.22
CA GLU A 72 8.39 17.16 -19.94
C GLU A 72 7.50 18.24 -19.32
N ALA A 73 6.80 19.01 -20.16
CA ALA A 73 5.91 20.09 -19.74
C ALA A 73 6.51 21.11 -18.73
N GLY A 74 7.84 21.25 -18.71
CA GLY A 74 8.55 22.15 -17.78
C GLY A 74 8.97 21.50 -16.46
N GLU A 75 8.50 20.29 -16.16
CA GLU A 75 8.90 19.51 -14.99
C GLU A 75 10.01 18.53 -15.33
N THR A 76 10.90 18.28 -14.37
CA THR A 76 11.96 17.27 -14.51
C THR A 76 11.60 16.06 -13.69
N CYS A 77 11.45 14.91 -14.34
CA CYS A 77 11.41 13.61 -13.69
C CYS A 77 12.83 13.06 -13.61
N MET A 78 13.25 12.62 -12.42
CA MET A 78 14.54 11.97 -12.25
C MET A 78 14.43 10.77 -11.30
N LEU A 79 14.80 9.59 -11.80
CA LEU A 79 14.85 8.34 -11.04
C LEU A 79 16.28 7.83 -10.98
N THR A 80 16.70 7.41 -9.80
CA THR A 80 17.98 6.74 -9.57
C THR A 80 17.72 5.31 -9.18
N PHE A 81 18.25 4.36 -9.94
CA PHE A 81 18.19 2.93 -9.65
C PHE A 81 19.56 2.50 -9.14
N LYS A 82 19.61 1.82 -8.00
CA LYS A 82 20.84 1.29 -7.42
C LYS A 82 20.74 -0.22 -7.30
N LEU A 83 21.54 -0.93 -8.08
CA LEU A 83 21.64 -2.38 -8.02
C LEU A 83 22.46 -2.80 -6.79
N LEU A 84 21.86 -3.57 -5.91
CA LEU A 84 22.46 -4.09 -4.69
C LEU A 84 22.66 -5.61 -4.84
N GLY A 85 23.83 -5.99 -5.38
CA GLY A 85 24.11 -7.38 -5.73
C GLY A 85 23.29 -7.85 -6.93
N ASP A 86 22.62 -8.99 -6.81
CA ASP A 86 21.74 -9.60 -7.82
C ASP A 86 20.27 -9.71 -7.37
N SER A 87 19.97 -9.23 -6.16
CA SER A 87 18.70 -9.52 -5.48
C SER A 87 17.81 -8.30 -5.24
N VAL A 88 18.38 -7.10 -5.21
CA VAL A 88 17.61 -5.87 -4.97
C VAL A 88 18.02 -4.74 -5.92
N ILE A 89 17.03 -4.02 -6.43
CA ILE A 89 17.19 -2.69 -7.00
C ILE A 89 16.49 -1.69 -6.07
N SER A 90 17.25 -0.73 -5.54
CA SER A 90 16.69 0.38 -4.77
C SER A 90 16.44 1.56 -5.69
N ILE A 91 15.21 2.06 -5.76
CA ILE A 91 14.84 3.21 -6.59
C ILE A 91 14.63 4.42 -5.69
N THR A 92 15.27 5.55 -6.03
CA THR A 92 14.95 6.88 -5.48
C THR A 92 14.27 7.72 -6.54
N GLN A 93 13.21 8.42 -6.15
CA GLN A 93 12.54 9.42 -6.97
C GLN A 93 13.05 10.81 -6.56
N GLU A 94 14.06 11.29 -7.28
CA GLU A 94 14.84 12.48 -6.90
C GLU A 94 14.16 13.79 -7.26
N LYS A 95 13.41 13.81 -8.38
CA LYS A 95 12.70 14.99 -8.89
C LYS A 95 11.43 14.59 -9.62
N GLY A 96 10.41 15.44 -9.49
CA GLY A 96 9.12 15.29 -10.17
C GLY A 96 8.29 14.12 -9.63
N ASN A 97 7.04 14.04 -10.09
CA ASN A 97 6.19 12.89 -9.83
C ASN A 97 6.47 11.72 -10.80
N CYS A 98 7.18 11.97 -11.90
CA CYS A 98 7.48 10.96 -12.93
C CYS A 98 6.24 10.26 -13.48
N PHE A 99 5.15 11.02 -13.71
CA PHE A 99 3.84 10.48 -14.12
C PHE A 99 3.18 9.54 -13.09
N ALA A 100 3.69 9.51 -11.86
CA ALA A 100 2.98 8.87 -10.77
C ALA A 100 1.67 9.62 -10.49
N GLY A 101 0.57 8.87 -10.40
CA GLY A 101 -0.71 9.39 -9.91
C GLY A 101 -0.61 9.89 -8.47
N ALA A 102 -1.65 10.58 -8.00
CA ALA A 102 -1.66 11.19 -6.67
C ALA A 102 -1.39 10.14 -5.56
N GLY A 103 -0.35 10.33 -4.76
CA GLY A 103 0.03 9.40 -3.69
C GLY A 103 0.72 8.11 -4.15
N VAL A 104 0.93 7.92 -5.45
CA VAL A 104 1.76 6.85 -6.01
C VAL A 104 3.23 7.28 -5.97
N THR A 105 4.11 6.34 -5.67
CA THR A 105 5.56 6.58 -5.73
C THR A 105 6.29 5.37 -6.26
N PHE A 106 7.36 5.62 -7.01
CA PHE A 106 8.30 4.60 -7.47
C PHE A 106 9.41 4.28 -6.46
N LEU A 107 9.54 5.10 -5.41
CA LEU A 107 10.57 4.98 -4.37
C LEU A 107 10.51 3.64 -3.62
N GLY A 108 11.63 2.96 -3.47
CA GLY A 108 11.75 1.80 -2.57
C GLY A 108 12.60 0.68 -3.12
N ASP A 109 12.60 -0.43 -2.39
CA ASP A 109 13.40 -1.61 -2.73
C ASP A 109 12.57 -2.64 -3.49
N TYR A 110 13.05 -3.00 -4.68
CA TYR A 110 12.46 -3.96 -5.58
C TYR A 110 13.30 -5.23 -5.54
N LYS A 111 12.67 -6.35 -5.22
CA LYS A 111 13.32 -7.65 -5.10
C LYS A 111 13.23 -8.40 -6.42
N ASN A 112 14.31 -9.07 -6.80
CA ASN A 112 14.34 -9.89 -8.00
C ASN A 112 13.31 -11.03 -7.87
N VAL A 113 12.34 -11.08 -8.78
CA VAL A 113 11.24 -12.04 -8.74
C VAL A 113 11.74 -13.48 -8.76
N ARG A 114 12.84 -13.76 -9.47
CA ARG A 114 13.45 -15.10 -9.54
C ARG A 114 14.00 -15.60 -8.21
N LEU A 115 14.26 -14.70 -7.27
CA LEU A 115 14.82 -15.00 -5.95
C LEU A 115 13.76 -14.88 -4.84
N LEU A 116 12.56 -14.41 -5.16
CA LEU A 116 11.45 -14.36 -4.21
C LEU A 116 11.00 -15.79 -3.88
N LYS A 117 11.06 -16.14 -2.61
CA LYS A 117 10.26 -17.25 -2.08
C LYS A 117 8.85 -16.69 -1.90
N GLN A 118 7.85 -17.30 -2.56
CA GLN A 118 6.46 -16.99 -2.30
C GLN A 118 6.14 -17.38 -0.85
N THR A 119 6.16 -16.39 0.02
CA THR A 119 5.60 -16.50 1.37
C THR A 119 4.45 -15.52 1.41
N GLU A 120 3.23 -16.00 1.22
CA GLU A 120 2.03 -15.21 1.47
C GLU A 120 1.90 -15.00 2.98
N LYS A 121 2.63 -14.01 3.52
CA LYS A 121 2.33 -13.52 4.86
C LYS A 121 1.02 -12.74 4.75
N SER A 122 -0.05 -13.27 5.32
CA SER A 122 -1.32 -12.55 5.43
C SER A 122 -1.11 -11.29 6.29
N VAL A 123 -1.45 -10.13 5.75
CA VAL A 123 -1.46 -8.87 6.51
C VAL A 123 -2.59 -8.91 7.53
N THR A 124 -2.29 -8.51 8.77
CA THR A 124 -3.25 -8.43 9.86
C THR A 124 -3.56 -6.99 10.24
N MET A 125 -4.61 -6.76 11.01
CA MET A 125 -4.93 -5.44 11.54
C MET A 125 -3.87 -4.92 12.53
N VAL A 126 -3.04 -5.82 13.10
CA VAL A 126 -1.85 -5.45 13.89
C VAL A 126 -0.74 -4.93 12.97
N ASP A 127 -0.47 -5.61 11.85
CA ASP A 127 0.51 -5.14 10.85
C ASP A 127 0.11 -3.76 10.28
N LEU A 128 -1.20 -3.47 10.24
CA LEU A 128 -1.77 -2.20 9.80
C LEU A 128 -1.89 -1.14 10.91
N GLY A 129 -1.51 -1.46 12.14
CA GLY A 129 -1.51 -0.51 13.27
C GLY A 129 -2.89 -0.16 13.83
N ILE A 130 -3.95 -0.85 13.42
CA ILE A 130 -5.30 -0.63 13.94
C ILE A 130 -5.43 -1.19 15.36
N PHE A 131 -4.97 -2.42 15.55
CA PHE A 131 -4.90 -3.08 16.85
C PHE A 131 -3.48 -3.07 17.40
N LYS A 132 -3.39 -3.04 18.73
CA LYS A 132 -2.13 -3.00 19.45
C LYS A 132 -1.41 -4.35 19.43
N ASP A 133 -2.16 -5.44 19.55
CA ASP A 133 -1.61 -6.79 19.70
C ASP A 133 -2.53 -7.88 19.10
N GLU A 134 -1.99 -9.11 19.02
CA GLU A 134 -2.69 -10.26 18.43
C GLU A 134 -3.96 -10.67 19.19
N ARG A 135 -4.11 -10.25 20.45
CA ARG A 135 -5.29 -10.59 21.26
C ARG A 135 -6.50 -9.79 20.77
N GLU A 136 -6.33 -8.48 20.60
CA GLU A 136 -7.36 -7.60 20.02
C GLU A 136 -7.75 -8.08 18.62
N ASP A 137 -6.75 -8.40 17.79
CA ASP A 137 -6.97 -8.93 16.45
C ASP A 137 -7.71 -10.27 16.45
N SER A 138 -7.42 -11.17 17.40
CA SER A 138 -8.11 -12.45 17.53
C SER A 138 -9.58 -12.29 17.97
N VAL A 139 -9.86 -11.37 18.90
CA VAL A 139 -11.24 -11.05 19.29
C VAL A 139 -12.01 -10.48 18.10
N PHE A 140 -11.38 -9.58 17.35
CA PHE A 140 -11.98 -9.02 16.16
C PHE A 140 -12.24 -10.07 15.07
N LYS A 141 -11.26 -10.93 14.77
CA LYS A 141 -11.41 -12.08 13.85
C LYS A 141 -12.57 -12.98 14.25
N ALA A 142 -12.73 -13.28 15.54
CA ALA A 142 -13.83 -14.09 16.03
C ALA A 142 -15.20 -13.40 15.84
N LEU A 143 -15.25 -12.07 15.95
CA LEU A 143 -16.46 -11.29 15.74
C LEU A 143 -16.89 -11.23 14.26
N VAL A 144 -15.95 -10.98 13.35
CA VAL A 144 -16.27 -10.73 11.93
C VAL A 144 -16.13 -11.96 11.04
N GLY A 145 -15.44 -13.00 11.50
CA GLY A 145 -15.29 -14.28 10.82
C GLY A 145 -14.70 -14.13 9.41
N ASN A 146 -15.41 -14.67 8.42
CA ASN A 146 -14.98 -14.65 7.01
C ASN A 146 -14.84 -13.23 6.44
N ASP A 147 -15.52 -12.26 7.04
CA ASP A 147 -15.52 -10.87 6.60
C ASP A 147 -14.27 -10.10 7.10
N TYR A 148 -13.36 -10.75 7.87
CA TYR A 148 -12.10 -10.14 8.33
C TYR A 148 -11.26 -9.57 7.19
N SER A 149 -11.20 -10.29 6.07
CA SER A 149 -10.45 -9.84 4.89
C SER A 149 -11.01 -8.54 4.29
N LEU A 150 -12.30 -8.25 4.44
CA LEU A 150 -12.90 -6.99 3.98
C LEU A 150 -12.35 -5.81 4.78
N PHE A 151 -12.20 -5.96 6.10
CA PHE A 151 -11.62 -4.91 6.96
C PHE A 151 -10.14 -4.69 6.64
N VAL A 152 -9.36 -5.77 6.50
CA VAL A 152 -7.95 -5.67 6.10
C VAL A 152 -7.83 -4.96 4.75
N ASN A 153 -8.57 -5.43 3.73
CA ASN A 153 -8.52 -4.90 2.36
C ASN A 153 -8.99 -3.45 2.24
N SER A 154 -9.89 -2.99 3.09
CA SER A 154 -10.35 -1.60 3.12
C SER A 154 -9.48 -0.67 3.99
N THR A 155 -8.44 -1.19 4.63
CA THR A 155 -7.54 -0.42 5.50
C THR A 155 -6.26 -0.01 4.77
N GLN A 156 -6.16 1.27 4.41
CA GLN A 156 -4.93 1.88 3.87
C GLN A 156 -4.65 3.25 4.51
N LEU A 157 -5.61 4.17 4.46
CA LEU A 157 -5.49 5.52 5.02
C LEU A 157 -6.28 5.58 6.32
N ALA A 158 -5.67 5.05 7.39
CA ALA A 158 -6.29 5.03 8.70
C ALA A 158 -6.12 6.38 9.42
N SER A 159 -7.16 6.79 10.15
CA SER A 159 -7.17 7.96 11.02
C SER A 159 -7.94 7.69 12.30
N GLU A 160 -7.59 8.42 13.36
CA GLU A 160 -8.41 8.43 14.58
C GLU A 160 -9.58 9.40 14.41
N ASP A 161 -10.76 8.97 14.83
CA ASP A 161 -11.98 9.80 14.82
C ASP A 161 -12.48 10.07 16.25
N GLU A 162 -13.42 11.00 16.38
CA GLU A 162 -14.09 11.32 17.65
C GLU A 162 -15.18 10.29 18.00
N ASP A 163 -15.26 9.92 19.28
CA ASP A 163 -16.37 9.14 19.84
C ASP A 163 -17.56 10.07 20.15
N LEU A 164 -18.55 10.08 19.26
CA LEU A 164 -19.77 10.89 19.37
C LEU A 164 -20.83 10.27 20.29
N ASP A 165 -20.61 9.04 20.74
CA ASP A 165 -21.51 8.31 21.62
C ASP A 165 -21.16 8.48 23.10
N GLY A 166 -19.92 8.89 23.40
CA GLY A 166 -19.40 8.97 24.76
C GLY A 166 -19.18 7.58 25.39
N LEU A 167 -18.88 6.58 24.55
CA LEU A 167 -18.60 5.20 24.96
C LEU A 167 -17.19 5.03 25.55
N HIS A 168 -16.37 6.08 25.48
CA HIS A 168 -14.93 6.04 25.78
C HIS A 168 -14.21 5.03 24.89
N ALA A 169 -14.63 4.95 23.63
CA ALA A 169 -14.03 4.08 22.62
C ALA A 169 -12.88 4.78 21.89
N LYS A 170 -11.82 4.02 21.58
CA LYS A 170 -10.88 4.39 20.53
C LYS A 170 -11.57 4.15 19.20
N VAL A 171 -11.63 5.17 18.34
CA VAL A 171 -12.25 5.08 17.00
C VAL A 171 -11.15 5.16 15.95
N GLN A 172 -11.16 4.22 15.01
CA GLN A 172 -10.30 4.25 13.82
C GLN A 172 -11.19 4.08 12.60
N SER A 173 -11.13 5.01 11.65
CA SER A 173 -11.67 4.80 10.31
C SER A 173 -10.53 4.65 9.32
N ALA A 174 -10.79 3.95 8.22
CA ALA A 174 -9.83 3.80 7.14
C ALA A 174 -10.54 3.72 5.80
N ALA A 175 -9.83 4.19 4.77
CA ALA A 175 -10.26 4.10 3.38
C ALA A 175 -9.10 3.71 2.47
N VAL A 176 -9.42 3.09 1.34
CA VAL A 176 -8.47 2.88 0.25
C VAL A 176 -8.39 4.14 -0.61
N ARG A 177 -7.16 4.60 -0.90
CA ARG A 177 -6.89 5.76 -1.74
C ARG A 177 -7.61 5.62 -3.08
N GLY A 178 -8.39 6.65 -3.42
CA GLY A 178 -9.18 6.72 -4.64
C GLY A 178 -10.41 5.81 -4.66
N LEU A 179 -10.79 5.22 -3.52
CA LEU A 179 -11.98 4.37 -3.35
C LEU A 179 -12.77 4.74 -2.08
N PHE A 180 -12.72 6.01 -1.67
CA PHE A 180 -13.60 6.54 -0.64
C PHE A 180 -15.06 6.27 -1.02
N THR A 181 -15.91 5.99 -0.04
CA THR A 181 -17.32 5.56 -0.13
C THR A 181 -17.54 4.19 -0.79
N ILE A 182 -16.47 3.45 -1.10
CA ILE A 182 -16.52 2.14 -1.78
C ILE A 182 -15.72 1.09 -0.98
N MET A 183 -14.51 1.43 -0.54
CA MET A 183 -13.64 0.57 0.27
C MET A 183 -13.23 1.31 1.53
N GLU A 184 -14.15 1.35 2.50
CA GLU A 184 -13.93 1.97 3.80
C GLU A 184 -14.38 1.06 4.93
N ASN A 185 -13.76 1.23 6.09
CA ASN A 185 -14.22 0.65 7.34
C ASN A 185 -14.04 1.63 8.51
N ILE A 186 -14.74 1.33 9.59
CA ILE A 186 -14.58 1.97 10.89
C ILE A 186 -14.64 0.91 11.99
N ILE A 187 -13.77 1.04 12.99
CA ILE A 187 -13.69 0.15 14.14
C ILE A 187 -13.59 1.02 15.40
N MET A 188 -14.50 0.78 16.33
CA MET A 188 -14.53 1.35 17.66
C MET A 188 -14.22 0.25 18.67
N THR A 189 -13.33 0.51 19.62
CA THR A 189 -12.99 -0.41 20.71
C THR A 189 -12.92 0.31 22.04
N ASP A 190 -13.59 -0.19 23.08
CA ASP A 190 -13.48 0.35 24.44
C ASP A 190 -12.53 -0.46 25.34
N SER A 191 -12.34 0.01 26.57
CA SER A 191 -11.50 -0.66 27.58
C SER A 191 -12.04 -2.01 28.09
N LEU A 192 -13.31 -2.32 27.81
CA LEU A 192 -13.98 -3.58 28.18
C LEU A 192 -13.94 -4.61 27.04
N ASN A 193 -13.25 -4.31 25.94
CA ASN A 193 -13.23 -5.08 24.70
C ASN A 193 -14.60 -5.16 24.00
N ASN A 194 -15.48 -4.19 24.23
CA ASN A 194 -16.60 -4.01 23.33
C ASN A 194 -16.09 -3.46 22.00
N ILE A 195 -16.65 -3.99 20.92
CA ILE A 195 -16.30 -3.65 19.55
C ILE A 195 -17.57 -3.23 18.82
N TRP A 196 -17.47 -2.15 18.06
CA TRP A 196 -18.44 -1.76 17.05
C TRP A 196 -17.67 -1.54 15.76
N ALA A 197 -18.01 -2.28 14.72
CA ALA A 197 -17.26 -2.25 13.48
C ALA A 197 -18.21 -2.24 12.29
N ALA A 198 -17.88 -1.44 11.28
CA ALA A 198 -18.62 -1.39 10.04
C ALA A 198 -17.66 -1.36 8.86
N VAL A 199 -18.03 -2.02 7.76
CA VAL A 199 -17.26 -2.08 6.52
C VAL A 199 -18.20 -1.99 5.33
N ILE A 200 -17.77 -1.28 4.29
CA ILE A 200 -18.48 -1.23 3.01
C ILE A 200 -18.25 -2.54 2.25
N ASP A 201 -19.34 -3.13 1.77
CA ASP A 201 -19.34 -4.35 0.97
C ASP A 201 -20.44 -4.25 -0.11
N ASP A 202 -20.03 -4.03 -1.36
CA ASP A 202 -20.91 -3.99 -2.53
C ASP A 202 -22.18 -3.12 -2.34
N GLY A 203 -21.97 -1.85 -2.01
CA GLY A 203 -23.06 -0.87 -1.82
C GLY A 203 -23.89 -1.08 -0.54
N LYS A 204 -23.38 -1.89 0.40
CA LYS A 204 -23.97 -2.13 1.72
C LYS A 204 -22.95 -1.82 2.80
N VAL A 205 -23.43 -1.63 4.03
CA VAL A 205 -22.60 -1.50 5.23
C VAL A 205 -22.84 -2.72 6.10
N ASN A 206 -21.89 -3.65 6.15
CA ASN A 206 -21.94 -4.75 7.10
C ASN A 206 -21.49 -4.24 8.46
N TYR A 207 -22.33 -4.40 9.47
CA TYR A 207 -22.10 -3.90 10.82
C TYR A 207 -22.06 -5.05 11.83
N TYR A 208 -21.06 -5.02 12.70
CA TYR A 208 -20.75 -6.05 13.68
C TYR A 208 -20.58 -5.40 15.05
N THR A 209 -21.08 -6.06 16.08
CA THR A 209 -20.77 -5.69 17.46
C THR A 209 -20.86 -6.90 18.39
N ASN A 210 -20.05 -6.93 19.44
CA ASN A 210 -20.22 -7.84 20.57
C ASN A 210 -20.99 -7.21 21.75
N ASN A 211 -21.35 -5.92 21.65
CA ASN A 211 -22.16 -5.22 22.63
C ASN A 211 -23.66 -5.46 22.35
N GLN A 212 -24.39 -5.94 23.35
CA GLN A 212 -25.80 -6.33 23.20
C GLN A 212 -26.73 -5.16 22.91
N ASP A 213 -26.47 -3.99 23.51
CA ASP A 213 -27.31 -2.80 23.39
C ASP A 213 -27.29 -2.23 21.97
N TYR A 214 -26.27 -2.57 21.18
CA TYR A 214 -26.06 -2.10 19.82
C TYR A 214 -26.27 -3.17 18.75
N LYS A 215 -26.84 -4.33 19.08
CA LYS A 215 -27.03 -5.41 18.10
C LYS A 215 -27.92 -5.05 16.91
N ASN A 216 -28.88 -4.16 17.11
CA ASN A 216 -29.86 -3.77 16.08
C ASN A 216 -29.90 -2.25 15.85
N GLN A 217 -28.86 -1.53 16.27
CA GLN A 217 -28.74 -0.09 16.09
C GLN A 217 -27.28 0.32 15.93
N LEU A 218 -27.05 1.36 15.12
CA LEU A 218 -25.72 1.93 14.97
C LEU A 218 -25.40 2.90 16.12
N PRO A 219 -24.16 2.92 16.61
CA PRO A 219 -23.61 4.08 17.31
C PRO A 219 -23.69 5.32 16.43
N LYS A 220 -23.91 6.49 17.03
CA LYS A 220 -23.90 7.80 16.35
C LYS A 220 -22.60 8.02 15.59
N THR A 221 -21.48 7.56 16.15
CA THR A 221 -20.15 7.64 15.54
C THR A 221 -20.13 6.93 14.18
N ILE A 222 -20.69 5.72 14.08
CA ILE A 222 -20.75 4.96 12.82
C ILE A 222 -21.81 5.52 11.88
N ASP A 223 -22.95 6.02 12.38
CA ASP A 223 -23.94 6.70 11.53
C ASP A 223 -23.40 8.01 10.93
N ASN A 224 -22.52 8.71 11.67
CA ASN A 224 -21.82 9.90 11.18
C ASN A 224 -20.75 9.54 10.13
N TRP A 225 -19.95 8.49 10.37
CA TRP A 225 -18.96 8.02 9.39
C TRP A 225 -19.59 7.72 8.02
N ARG A 226 -20.79 7.14 8.00
CA ARG A 226 -21.49 6.80 6.76
C ARG A 226 -22.26 7.94 6.08
N GLU A 227 -22.13 9.19 6.51
CA GLU A 227 -22.91 10.31 5.95
C GLU A 227 -22.73 10.47 4.44
N ASN A 228 -21.52 10.25 3.92
CA ASN A 228 -21.23 10.35 2.47
C ASN A 228 -21.79 9.19 1.63
N PHE A 229 -22.32 8.15 2.26
CA PHE A 229 -22.92 6.97 1.61
C PHE A 229 -24.13 6.47 2.40
N LYS A 230 -24.93 7.42 2.92
CA LYS A 230 -26.04 7.14 3.84
C LYS A 230 -27.13 6.24 3.25
N ASP A 231 -27.25 6.24 1.92
CA ASP A 231 -28.18 5.43 1.15
C ASP A 231 -27.80 3.94 1.14
N TYR A 232 -26.58 3.57 1.52
CA TYR A 232 -26.19 2.18 1.65
C TYR A 232 -26.97 1.51 2.77
N LYS A 233 -27.54 0.35 2.45
CA LYS A 233 -28.29 -0.44 3.42
C LYS A 233 -27.33 -1.00 4.48
N VAL A 234 -27.67 -0.80 5.74
CA VAL A 234 -26.95 -1.40 6.88
C VAL A 234 -27.44 -2.84 7.07
N ILE A 235 -26.50 -3.77 7.16
CA ILE A 235 -26.72 -5.18 7.45
C ILE A 235 -26.13 -5.48 8.83
N TYR A 236 -27.01 -5.66 9.82
CA TYR A 236 -26.63 -6.04 11.18
C TYR A 236 -26.27 -7.54 11.22
N LYS A 237 -25.06 -7.86 11.70
CA LYS A 237 -24.49 -9.21 11.73
C LYS A 237 -24.40 -9.79 13.14
#